data_AF-A0A4Y3W9Z2-F1
#
_entry.id   AF-A0A4Y3W9Z2-F1
#
_cell.length_a   1.000
_cell.length_b   1.000
_cell.length_c   1.000
_cell.angle_alpha   90.00
_cell.angle_beta   90.00
_cell.angle_gamma   90.00
#
_symmetry.space_group_name_H-M   'P 1'
#
loop_
_entity.id
_entity.type
_entity.pdbx_description
1 polymer ?
#
loop_
_entity_poly.entity_id
_entity_poly.type
_entity_poly.pdbx_seq_one_letter_code
_entity_poly.pdbx_strand_id
1 'polypeptide(L)'
;MLTLVNDTSDQQFLSPPKRRSDSQPRRSDYNRRRFLAWLRDEITILRALGMDHRRIAAQLDIEEHDVRVFSPKPKEKILCRNLPRRAIDALLHGRHASLGGRTVAKRSRHLVKIASAYTWEELMAEPGVGTVTASEIRLWLEERGAALRPSPDGAANWYRSTPTPDIS
;
A
#
# COMPACT_ATOMS: atom_id res chain seq x y z
N MET A 1 -28.04 13.39 -85.32
CA MET A 1 -26.80 13.79 -84.62
C MET A 1 -27.00 13.53 -83.13
N LEU A 2 -26.08 12.73 -82.54
CA LEU A 2 -25.59 12.73 -81.14
C LEU A 2 -26.63 12.85 -79.99
N THR A 3 -26.94 11.74 -79.27
CA THR A 3 -26.53 11.42 -77.86
C THR A 3 -26.93 12.48 -76.84
N LEU A 4 -27.61 12.27 -75.70
CA LEU A 4 -27.55 11.26 -74.63
C LEU A 4 -28.71 11.68 -73.67
N VAL A 5 -29.78 10.94 -73.37
CA VAL A 5 -29.94 9.71 -72.56
C VAL A 5 -29.69 9.91 -71.05
N ASN A 6 -30.74 9.54 -70.30
CA ASN A 6 -30.87 9.20 -68.87
C ASN A 6 -31.07 10.34 -67.84
N ASP A 7 -32.24 10.53 -67.21
CA ASP A 7 -33.21 9.58 -66.60
C ASP A 7 -32.59 8.79 -65.45
N THR A 8 -32.92 9.13 -64.19
CA THR A 8 -33.60 8.25 -63.21
C THR A 8 -33.45 8.74 -61.76
N SER A 9 -34.54 8.48 -61.05
CA SER A 9 -34.89 8.78 -59.67
C SER A 9 -34.06 8.09 -58.58
N ASP A 10 -34.28 8.63 -57.38
CA ASP A 10 -34.54 7.92 -56.11
C ASP A 10 -33.47 7.77 -55.01
N GLN A 11 -33.99 8.12 -53.82
CA GLN A 11 -33.76 7.54 -52.48
C GLN A 11 -32.56 7.93 -51.60
N GLN A 12 -32.97 8.49 -50.45
CA GLN A 12 -32.52 8.21 -49.07
C GLN A 12 -31.13 8.74 -48.63
N PHE A 13 -31.09 9.43 -47.49
CA PHE A 13 -30.66 8.84 -46.20
C PHE A 13 -30.49 9.93 -45.14
N LEU A 14 -31.13 9.69 -44.00
CA LEU A 14 -30.90 10.34 -42.70
C LEU A 14 -29.40 10.38 -42.38
N SER A 15 -28.85 11.56 -42.07
CA SER A 15 -27.53 11.68 -41.44
C SER A 15 -27.69 11.90 -39.92
N PRO A 16 -27.12 11.04 -39.06
CA PRO A 16 -27.28 11.08 -37.60
C PRO A 16 -26.44 12.20 -36.94
N PRO A 17 -26.67 12.50 -35.65
CA PRO A 17 -25.81 13.42 -34.89
C PRO A 17 -24.36 12.92 -34.91
N LYS A 18 -23.45 13.87 -35.13
CA LYS A 18 -22.00 13.73 -35.14
C LYS A 18 -21.52 13.07 -33.84
N ARG A 19 -21.49 11.74 -33.80
CA ARG A 19 -20.80 10.98 -32.76
C ARG A 19 -19.32 11.31 -32.88
N ARG A 20 -18.83 12.12 -31.95
CA ARG A 20 -17.40 12.24 -31.66
C ARG A 20 -16.96 10.92 -31.04
N SER A 21 -16.63 9.97 -31.91
CA SER A 21 -15.84 8.82 -31.53
C SER A 21 -14.37 9.19 -31.60
N ASP A 22 -13.65 8.74 -30.59
CA ASP A 22 -12.30 8.19 -30.70
C ASP A 22 -11.11 9.06 -30.28
N SER A 23 -10.87 9.00 -28.98
CA SER A 23 -9.57 8.70 -28.36
C SER A 23 -9.87 8.78 -26.85
N GLN A 24 -9.97 7.69 -26.06
CA GLN A 24 -8.85 6.86 -25.63
C GLN A 24 -9.31 5.56 -24.94
N PRO A 25 -9.84 4.54 -25.65
CA PRO A 25 -10.16 3.25 -25.02
C PRO A 25 -8.90 2.58 -24.42
N ARG A 26 -7.77 2.59 -25.14
CA ARG A 26 -6.52 1.94 -24.70
C ARG A 26 -5.91 2.54 -23.44
N ARG A 27 -6.01 3.86 -23.22
CA ARG A 27 -5.47 4.52 -22.02
C ARG A 27 -6.35 4.30 -20.80
N SER A 28 -7.67 4.25 -21.00
CA SER A 28 -8.63 3.87 -19.97
C SER A 28 -8.40 2.43 -19.50
N ASP A 29 -8.20 1.49 -20.44
CA ASP A 29 -7.93 0.09 -20.12
C ASP A 29 -6.60 -0.11 -19.38
N TYR A 30 -5.56 0.64 -19.73
CA TYR A 30 -4.28 0.62 -19.02
C TYR A 30 -4.43 1.09 -17.57
N ASN A 31 -5.11 2.23 -17.37
CA ASN A 31 -5.38 2.76 -16.04
C ASN A 31 -6.26 1.82 -15.22
N ARG A 32 -7.26 1.19 -15.86
CA ARG A 32 -8.14 0.21 -15.22
C ARG A 32 -7.38 -1.04 -14.79
N ARG A 33 -6.54 -1.62 -15.66
CA ARG A 33 -5.71 -2.79 -15.29
C ARG A 33 -4.77 -2.47 -14.13
N ARG A 34 -4.15 -1.30 -14.14
CA ARG A 34 -3.27 -0.84 -13.06
C ARG A 34 -4.03 -0.64 -11.75
N PHE A 35 -5.21 -0.05 -11.81
CA PHE A 35 -6.10 0.13 -10.67
C PHE A 35 -6.56 -1.22 -10.09
N LEU A 36 -7.00 -2.15 -10.93
CA LEU A 36 -7.44 -3.48 -10.49
C LEU A 36 -6.30 -4.32 -9.91
N ALA A 37 -5.10 -4.21 -10.47
CA ALA A 37 -3.90 -4.83 -9.89
C ALA A 37 -3.57 -4.23 -8.51
N TRP A 38 -3.59 -2.90 -8.39
CA TRP A 38 -3.43 -2.21 -7.11
C TRP A 38 -4.50 -2.63 -6.08
N LEU A 39 -5.76 -2.73 -6.50
CA LEU A 39 -6.89 -3.10 -5.64
C LEU A 39 -6.75 -4.54 -5.14
N ARG A 40 -6.36 -5.48 -6.01
CA ARG A 40 -6.09 -6.88 -5.63
C ARG A 40 -4.95 -6.98 -4.63
N ASP A 41 -3.85 -6.27 -4.87
CA ASP A 41 -2.73 -6.24 -3.94
C ASP A 41 -3.17 -5.67 -2.58
N GLU A 42 -3.98 -4.61 -2.59
CA GLU A 42 -4.46 -3.98 -1.37
C GLU A 42 -5.39 -4.89 -0.56
N ILE A 43 -6.35 -5.53 -1.22
CA ILE A 43 -7.23 -6.53 -0.57
C ILE A 43 -6.40 -7.70 -0.01
N THR A 44 -5.37 -8.13 -0.71
CA THR A 44 -4.46 -9.21 -0.27
C THR A 44 -3.72 -8.82 0.99
N ILE A 45 -3.20 -7.59 1.03
CA ILE A 45 -2.51 -7.04 2.19
C ILE A 45 -3.48 -6.96 3.37
N LEU A 46 -4.64 -6.33 3.22
CA LEU A 46 -5.60 -6.16 4.31
C LEU A 46 -6.11 -7.51 4.85
N ARG A 47 -6.26 -8.51 3.97
CA ARG A 47 -6.51 -9.92 4.34
C ARG A 47 -5.37 -10.54 5.14
N ALA A 48 -4.11 -10.29 4.78
CA ALA A 48 -2.94 -10.77 5.52
C ALA A 48 -2.81 -10.09 6.89
N LEU A 49 -3.29 -8.84 7.01
CA LEU A 49 -3.53 -8.15 8.28
C LEU A 49 -4.76 -8.68 9.03
N GLY A 50 -5.43 -9.69 8.47
CA GLY A 50 -6.57 -10.41 9.02
C GLY A 50 -7.86 -9.58 9.12
N MET A 51 -7.98 -8.49 8.35
CA MET A 51 -9.25 -7.77 8.24
C MET A 51 -10.29 -8.62 7.53
N ASP A 52 -11.50 -8.58 8.06
CA ASP A 52 -12.67 -9.24 7.48
C ASP A 52 -13.17 -8.45 6.27
N HIS A 53 -13.91 -9.11 5.38
CA HIS A 53 -14.40 -8.52 4.13
C HIS A 53 -15.15 -7.20 4.32
N ARG A 54 -16.01 -7.12 5.35
CA ARG A 54 -16.74 -5.91 5.72
C ARG A 54 -15.82 -4.74 6.06
N ARG A 55 -14.75 -5.01 6.81
CA ARG A 55 -13.81 -3.98 7.25
C ARG A 55 -12.93 -3.51 6.09
N ILE A 56 -12.56 -4.42 5.19
CA ILE A 56 -11.85 -4.08 3.94
C ILE A 56 -12.75 -3.25 3.01
N ALA A 57 -14.02 -3.62 2.87
CA ALA A 57 -15.00 -2.90 2.07
C ALA A 57 -15.15 -1.44 2.55
N ALA A 58 -15.33 -1.25 3.86
CA ALA A 58 -15.39 0.07 4.47
C ALA A 58 -14.08 0.87 4.31
N GLN A 59 -12.92 0.22 4.43
CA GLN A 59 -11.61 0.86 4.29
C GLN A 59 -11.32 1.34 2.86
N LEU A 60 -11.78 0.58 1.86
CA LEU A 60 -11.50 0.83 0.45
C LEU A 60 -12.65 1.54 -0.28
N ASP A 61 -13.76 1.82 0.42
CA ASP A 61 -14.99 2.40 -0.11
C ASP A 61 -15.50 1.64 -1.36
N ILE A 62 -15.56 0.31 -1.23
CA ILE A 62 -16.06 -0.61 -2.26
C ILE A 62 -17.06 -1.59 -1.67
N GLU A 63 -17.84 -2.27 -2.51
CA GLU A 63 -18.76 -3.28 -2.03
C GLU A 63 -18.05 -4.51 -1.47
N GLU A 64 -18.62 -5.11 -0.41
CA GLU A 64 -18.13 -6.37 0.18
C GLU A 64 -18.07 -7.50 -0.86
N HIS A 65 -19.02 -7.49 -1.80
CA HIS A 65 -19.03 -8.42 -2.93
C HIS A 65 -17.76 -8.28 -3.80
N ASP A 66 -17.36 -7.05 -4.11
CA ASP A 66 -16.15 -6.79 -4.89
C ASP A 66 -14.91 -7.26 -4.14
N VAL A 67 -14.84 -7.05 -2.82
CA VAL A 67 -13.75 -7.58 -2.00
C VAL A 67 -13.63 -9.10 -2.12
N ARG A 68 -14.76 -9.82 -2.15
CA ARG A 68 -14.78 -11.28 -2.34
C ARG A 68 -14.28 -11.69 -3.72
N VAL A 69 -14.67 -10.96 -4.77
CA VAL A 69 -14.26 -11.23 -6.16
C VAL A 69 -12.77 -10.95 -6.38
N PHE A 70 -12.23 -9.90 -5.74
CA PHE A 70 -10.84 -9.50 -5.88
C PHE A 70 -9.89 -10.18 -4.88
N SER A 71 -10.42 -10.82 -3.82
CA SER A 71 -9.61 -11.62 -2.89
C SER A 71 -8.94 -12.79 -3.64
N PRO A 72 -7.61 -12.92 -3.61
CA PRO A 72 -6.97 -14.12 -4.14
C PRO A 72 -7.48 -15.34 -3.36
N LYS A 73 -7.79 -16.43 -4.07
CA LYS A 73 -8.00 -17.74 -3.43
C LYS A 73 -6.73 -18.07 -2.64
N PRO A 74 -6.84 -18.53 -1.39
CA PRO A 74 -5.67 -18.76 -0.55
C PRO A 74 -4.83 -19.86 -1.19
N LYS A 75 -3.81 -19.48 -1.96
CA LYS A 75 -2.69 -20.36 -2.24
C LYS A 75 -1.77 -20.22 -1.05
N GLU A 76 -1.59 -21.36 -0.42
CA GLU A 76 -0.98 -21.68 0.88
C GLU A 76 0.50 -21.30 1.03
N LYS A 77 0.99 -20.29 0.31
CA LYS A 77 2.37 -19.83 0.43
C LYS A 77 2.36 -18.32 0.55
N ILE A 78 2.88 -17.84 1.68
CA ILE A 78 3.75 -16.67 1.88
C ILE A 78 3.47 -16.07 3.27
N LEU A 79 4.31 -16.49 4.22
CA LEU A 79 4.78 -15.73 5.39
C LEU A 79 3.87 -15.65 6.62
N CYS A 80 3.75 -16.75 7.36
CA CYS A 80 3.60 -16.71 8.83
C CYS A 80 4.89 -16.19 9.53
N ARG A 81 5.49 -15.10 9.03
CA ARG A 81 6.50 -14.21 9.65
C ARG A 81 5.86 -12.85 9.96
N ASN A 82 4.58 -12.90 10.32
CA ASN A 82 3.69 -11.76 10.40
C ASN A 82 3.89 -11.07 11.74
N LEU A 83 4.31 -9.82 11.66
CA LEU A 83 4.25 -8.89 12.77
C LEU A 83 2.82 -8.90 13.35
N PRO A 84 2.63 -8.82 14.68
CA PRO A 84 1.30 -8.86 15.26
C PRO A 84 0.43 -7.73 14.70
N ARG A 85 -0.87 -7.99 14.57
CA ARG A 85 -1.82 -7.04 13.96
C ARG A 85 -1.78 -5.67 14.64
N ARG A 86 -1.66 -5.65 15.97
CA ARG A 86 -1.51 -4.42 16.76
C ARG A 86 -0.25 -3.63 16.39
N ALA A 87 0.87 -4.33 16.24
CA ALA A 87 2.12 -3.72 15.80
C ALA A 87 2.02 -3.19 14.36
N ILE A 88 1.35 -3.91 13.46
CA ILE A 88 1.15 -3.43 12.10
C ILE A 88 0.24 -2.20 12.08
N ASP A 89 -0.88 -2.24 12.81
CA ASP A 89 -1.80 -1.11 12.91
C ASP A 89 -1.09 0.12 13.49
N ALA A 90 -0.25 -0.06 14.51
CA ALA A 90 0.56 1.01 15.08
C ALA A 90 1.56 1.58 14.06
N LEU A 91 2.27 0.75 13.30
CA LEU A 91 3.19 1.24 12.26
C LEU A 91 2.48 1.91 11.08
N LEU A 92 1.29 1.41 10.71
CA LEU A 92 0.52 1.96 9.59
C LEU A 92 -0.16 3.28 9.93
N HIS A 93 -0.45 3.56 11.20
CA HIS A 93 -1.15 4.78 11.61
C HIS A 93 -0.32 5.69 12.52
N GLY A 94 0.86 5.24 12.93
CA GLY A 94 1.75 5.98 13.81
C GLY A 94 2.46 7.14 13.10
N ARG A 95 3.27 7.85 13.87
CA ARG A 95 3.99 9.07 13.46
C ARG A 95 4.79 8.91 12.16
N HIS A 96 5.51 7.80 12.00
CA HIS A 96 6.41 7.59 10.85
C HIS A 96 5.72 6.92 9.65
N ALA A 97 4.42 6.69 9.72
CA ALA A 97 3.66 6.01 8.68
C ALA A 97 3.79 6.69 7.30
N SER A 98 3.88 8.03 7.28
CA SER A 98 4.04 8.83 6.07
C SER A 98 5.30 8.48 5.25
N LEU A 99 6.35 7.94 5.89
CA LEU A 99 7.59 7.51 5.23
C LEU A 99 7.39 6.35 4.24
N GLY A 100 6.34 5.55 4.46
CA GLY A 100 5.97 4.46 3.57
C GLY A 100 5.04 4.87 2.43
N GLY A 101 4.53 6.10 2.41
CA GLY A 101 3.68 6.64 1.34
C GLY A 101 2.27 7.06 1.81
N ARG A 102 1.47 7.61 0.87
CA ARG A 102 0.13 8.16 1.17
C ARG A 102 -0.95 7.11 1.40
N THR A 103 -0.81 5.91 0.83
CA THR A 103 -1.83 4.85 0.92
C THR A 103 -1.39 3.74 1.88
N VAL A 104 -2.35 3.08 2.52
CA VAL A 104 -2.08 1.93 3.41
C VAL A 104 -1.30 0.84 2.67
N ALA A 105 -1.64 0.54 1.41
CA ALA A 105 -0.89 -0.35 0.50
C ALA A 105 0.60 -0.05 0.40
N LYS A 106 0.94 1.23 0.26
CA LYS A 106 2.32 1.63 0.10
C LYS A 106 3.03 1.55 1.44
N ARG A 107 2.37 1.94 2.52
CA ARG A 107 2.91 1.88 3.88
C ARG A 107 3.18 0.44 4.32
N SER A 108 2.27 -0.49 4.03
CA SER A 108 2.42 -1.91 4.34
C SER A 108 3.61 -2.56 3.63
N ARG A 109 3.88 -2.18 2.37
CA ARG A 109 5.07 -2.63 1.62
C ARG A 109 6.37 -2.07 2.18
N HIS A 110 6.32 -0.94 2.88
CA HIS A 110 7.48 -0.26 3.45
C HIS A 110 7.50 -0.31 4.99
N LEU A 111 6.86 -1.32 5.59
CA LEU A 111 6.83 -1.46 7.06
C LEU A 111 8.22 -1.50 7.68
N VAL A 112 9.20 -2.14 7.03
CA VAL A 112 10.59 -2.17 7.50
C VAL A 112 11.16 -0.76 7.59
N LYS A 113 10.93 0.06 6.55
CA LYS A 113 11.40 1.46 6.50
C LYS A 113 10.70 2.34 7.53
N ILE A 114 9.41 2.12 7.75
CA ILE A 114 8.65 2.85 8.77
C ILE A 114 9.16 2.47 10.16
N ALA A 115 9.23 1.17 10.46
CA ALA A 115 9.66 0.65 11.75
C ALA A 115 11.11 1.05 12.07
N SER A 116 12.02 1.02 11.10
CA SER A 116 13.42 1.43 11.32
C SER A 116 13.58 2.92 11.63
N ALA A 117 12.58 3.76 11.33
CA ALA A 117 12.63 5.19 11.64
C ALA A 117 12.33 5.49 13.11
N TYR A 118 11.64 4.59 13.80
CA TYR A 118 11.32 4.71 15.21
C TYR A 118 12.54 4.52 16.09
N THR A 119 12.63 5.32 17.15
CA THR A 119 13.40 4.96 18.36
C THR A 119 12.57 4.05 19.27
N TRP A 120 13.22 3.37 20.21
CA TRP A 120 12.53 2.53 21.19
C TRP A 120 11.49 3.32 22.02
N GLU A 121 11.84 4.53 22.45
CA GLU A 121 10.98 5.43 23.22
C GLU A 121 9.79 5.92 22.39
N GLU A 122 10.02 6.30 21.14
CA GLU A 122 8.94 6.70 20.22
C GLU A 122 7.95 5.55 20.02
N LEU A 123 8.44 4.32 19.90
CA LEU A 123 7.63 3.11 19.74
C LEU A 123 6.77 2.86 20.99
N MET A 124 7.33 3.02 22.18
CA MET A 124 6.61 2.92 23.46
C MET A 124 5.58 4.03 23.69
N ALA A 125 5.73 5.18 23.02
CA ALA A 125 4.78 6.29 23.08
C ALA A 125 3.62 6.14 22.08
N GLU A 126 3.68 5.19 21.15
CA GLU A 126 2.60 4.96 20.18
C GLU A 126 1.39 4.26 20.83
N PRO A 127 0.16 4.68 20.50
CA PRO A 127 -1.04 4.11 21.09
C PRO A 127 -1.20 2.65 20.69
N GLY A 128 -1.38 1.78 21.69
CA GLY A 128 -1.55 0.33 21.49
C GLY A 128 -0.24 -0.44 21.36
N VAL A 129 0.92 0.22 21.52
CA VAL A 129 2.22 -0.42 21.61
C VAL A 129 2.68 -0.50 23.06
N GLY A 130 2.72 -1.72 23.60
CA GLY A 130 3.38 -2.00 24.88
C GLY A 130 4.79 -2.55 24.69
N THR A 131 5.47 -2.84 25.80
CA THR A 131 6.82 -3.43 25.81
C THR A 131 6.91 -4.73 24.98
N VAL A 132 5.88 -5.56 25.05
CA VAL A 132 5.78 -6.81 24.26
C VAL A 132 5.73 -6.48 22.77
N THR A 133 4.82 -5.59 22.37
CA THR A 133 4.64 -5.18 20.97
C THR A 133 5.88 -4.49 20.40
N ALA A 134 6.56 -3.66 21.19
CA ALA A 134 7.82 -3.04 20.80
C ALA A 134 8.94 -4.07 20.61
N SER A 135 9.01 -5.08 21.49
CA SER A 135 9.96 -6.19 21.37
C SER A 135 9.69 -7.05 20.13
N GLU A 136 8.42 -7.33 19.82
CA GLU A 136 8.03 -8.05 18.62
C GLU A 136 8.41 -7.28 17.35
N ILE A 137 8.22 -5.95 17.31
CA ILE A 137 8.65 -5.10 16.19
C ILE A 137 10.16 -5.13 16.02
N ARG A 138 10.91 -5.07 17.13
CA ARG A 138 12.37 -5.15 17.10
C ARG A 138 12.86 -6.49 16.57
N LEU A 139 12.37 -7.61 17.10
CA LEU A 139 12.74 -8.96 16.63
C LEU A 139 12.38 -9.15 15.16
N TRP A 140 11.21 -8.64 14.75
CA TRP A 140 10.76 -8.69 13.36
C TRP A 140 11.67 -7.91 12.40
N LEU A 141 12.24 -6.79 12.85
CA LEU A 141 13.27 -6.03 12.12
C LEU A 141 14.59 -6.78 12.07
N GLU A 142 15.06 -7.33 13.20
CA GLU A 142 16.32 -8.07 13.29
C GLU A 142 16.32 -9.29 12.34
N GLU A 143 15.21 -10.03 12.27
CA GLU A 143 15.05 -11.16 11.32
C GLU A 143 15.17 -10.72 9.85
N ARG A 144 14.92 -9.44 9.56
CA ARG A 144 15.00 -8.84 8.22
C ARG A 144 16.31 -8.08 7.99
N GLY A 145 17.26 -8.15 8.92
CA GLY A 145 18.55 -7.47 8.83
C GLY A 145 18.45 -5.95 9.02
N ALA A 146 17.38 -5.47 9.63
CA ALA A 146 17.17 -4.06 9.97
C ALA A 146 17.14 -3.87 11.49
N ALA A 147 17.31 -2.63 11.93
CA ALA A 147 17.24 -2.26 13.34
C ALA A 147 16.45 -0.97 13.52
N LEU A 148 16.00 -0.74 14.76
CA LEU A 148 15.41 0.54 15.15
C LEU A 148 16.46 1.65 15.10
N ARG A 149 15.99 2.89 14.97
CA ARG A 149 16.87 4.06 15.04
C ARG A 149 17.47 4.15 16.46
N PRO A 150 18.79 4.30 16.61
CA PRO A 150 19.40 4.48 17.92
C PRO A 150 18.83 5.75 18.58
N SER A 151 18.45 5.63 19.86
CA SER A 151 18.08 6.81 20.65
C SER A 151 19.32 7.72 20.77
N PRO A 152 19.18 9.05 20.62
CA PRO A 152 20.30 9.98 20.77
C PRO A 152 21.02 9.81 22.12
N ASP A 153 20.31 9.35 23.15
CA ASP A 153 20.85 9.14 24.49
C ASP A 153 21.77 7.92 24.59
N GLY A 154 21.59 6.92 23.72
CA GLY A 154 22.44 5.73 23.65
C GLY A 154 23.79 5.98 22.98
N ALA A 155 23.89 7.00 22.12
CA ALA A 155 25.15 7.40 21.49
C ALA A 155 26.04 8.21 22.43
N ALA A 156 25.46 8.92 23.41
CA ALA A 156 26.19 9.74 24.38
C ALA A 156 26.96 8.92 25.41
N ASN A 157 26.63 7.64 25.61
CA ASN A 157 27.24 6.84 26.68
C ASN A 157 28.64 6.28 26.32
N TRP A 158 29.02 6.30 25.04
CA TRP A 158 30.36 5.88 24.60
C TRP A 158 31.47 6.88 24.99
N TYR A 159 31.12 8.13 25.35
CA TYR A 159 32.07 9.14 25.81
C TYR A 159 32.30 9.15 27.33
N ARG A 160 31.51 8.41 28.12
CA ARG A 160 31.62 8.41 29.60
C ARG A 160 32.56 7.32 30.13
N SER A 161 33.08 6.44 29.27
CA SER A 161 33.91 5.29 29.67
C SER A 161 35.39 5.39 29.29
N THR A 162 35.88 6.52 28.77
CA THR A 162 37.33 6.71 28.70
C THR A 162 37.86 7.01 30.10
N PRO A 163 38.74 6.18 30.69
CA PRO A 163 39.46 6.58 31.88
C PRO A 163 40.26 7.84 31.52
N THR A 164 40.05 8.93 32.23
CA THR A 164 40.98 10.06 32.18
C THR A 164 42.37 9.52 32.47
N PRO A 165 43.38 9.76 31.60
CA PRO A 165 44.74 9.36 31.92
C PRO A 165 45.14 10.10 33.19
N ASP A 166 45.45 9.32 34.23
CA ASP A 166 46.03 9.82 35.46
C ASP A 166 47.40 10.42 35.11
N ILE A 167 47.49 11.74 35.14
CA ILE A 167 48.75 12.45 35.00
C ILE A 167 49.28 12.64 36.41
N SER A 168 50.16 11.74 36.83
CA SER A 168 51.05 11.89 37.99
C SER A 168 52.46 11.50 37.60
#